data_AF-A0A370LKL3-F1
#
_entry.id   AF-A0A370LKL3-F1
#
_cell.length_a   1.000
_cell.length_b   1.000
_cell.length_c   1.000
_cell.angle_alpha   90.00
_cell.angle_beta   90.00
_cell.angle_gamma   90.00
#
_symmetry.space_group_name_H-M   'P 1'
#
loop_
_entity.id
_entity.type
_entity.pdbx_description
1 polymer ?
#
loop_
_entity_poly.entity_id
_entity_poly.type
_entity_poly.pdbx_seq_one_letter_code
_entity_poly.pdbx_strand_id
1 'polypeptide(L)'
;MTVVSKSIDIKVPVDSVFTYFARPEHVSDQMSDKGVGMTVIPMDIKEGMGVGTTFRIIGDFGGKRLEWDCETTEFIREELITAKQIEGPFKRWEIRNEFKALGENLTRVTMTVDYEMPFGPLGTIMDKAKFAKSAEKGMETALFKVRGLLEGNGSIPVYITLDAYQKLLAEKKKMNDVPVSTVLTAILEKYNEVEAKISN
;
A
#
# COMPACT_ATOMS: atom_id res chain seq x y z
N MET A 1 -6.56 -25.15 -1.54
CA MET A 1 -5.74 -23.94 -1.39
C MET A 1 -5.07 -23.61 -2.70
N THR A 2 -5.07 -22.33 -3.06
CA THR A 2 -4.34 -21.79 -4.21
C THR A 2 -3.47 -20.65 -3.68
N VAL A 3 -2.18 -20.67 -4.05
CA VAL A 3 -1.23 -19.62 -3.70
C VAL A 3 -0.85 -18.88 -4.97
N VAL A 4 -0.94 -17.55 -4.94
CA VAL A 4 -0.42 -16.67 -6.00
C VAL A 4 0.60 -15.73 -5.38
N SER A 5 1.71 -15.50 -6.08
CA SER A 5 2.81 -14.68 -5.58
C SER A 5 3.45 -13.85 -6.67
N LYS A 6 3.80 -12.60 -6.34
CA LYS A 6 4.54 -11.68 -7.21
C LYS A 6 5.57 -10.92 -6.39
N SER A 7 6.72 -10.66 -7.00
CA SER A 7 7.79 -9.90 -6.37
C SER A 7 8.29 -8.81 -7.30
N ILE A 8 8.74 -7.70 -6.73
CA ILE A 8 9.36 -6.60 -7.45
C ILE A 8 10.50 -6.01 -6.61
N ASP A 9 11.52 -5.50 -7.30
CA ASP A 9 12.57 -4.69 -6.67
C ASP A 9 12.24 -3.21 -6.85
N ILE A 10 12.38 -2.46 -5.76
CA ILE A 10 12.12 -1.01 -5.67
C ILE A 10 13.41 -0.33 -5.21
N LYS A 11 13.87 0.67 -5.97
CA LYS A 11 15.12 1.41 -5.72
C LYS A 11 14.99 2.46 -4.60
N VAL A 12 14.51 2.02 -3.45
CA VAL A 12 14.25 2.83 -2.26
C VAL A 12 14.59 2.00 -1.01
N PRO A 13 15.07 2.61 0.09
CA PRO A 13 15.30 1.93 1.37
C PRO A 13 14.07 1.20 1.89
N VAL A 14 14.31 0.10 2.62
CA VAL A 14 13.24 -0.79 3.12
C VAL A 14 12.26 -0.06 4.04
N ASP A 15 12.74 0.85 4.90
CA ASP A 15 11.88 1.65 5.77
C ASP A 15 10.83 2.45 4.97
N SER A 16 11.25 3.13 3.90
CA SER A 16 10.33 3.97 3.13
C SER A 16 9.32 3.12 2.36
N VAL A 17 9.75 1.97 1.83
CA VAL A 17 8.86 1.00 1.19
C VAL A 17 7.88 0.43 2.21
N PHE A 18 8.36 -0.05 3.35
CA PHE A 18 7.53 -0.60 4.42
C PHE A 18 6.52 0.43 4.93
N THR A 19 6.96 1.65 5.21
CA THR A 19 6.11 2.76 5.67
C THR A 19 5.02 3.10 4.67
N TYR A 20 5.28 2.94 3.37
CA TYR A 20 4.26 3.09 2.34
C TYR A 20 3.18 2.02 2.45
N PHE A 21 3.54 0.73 2.55
CA PHE A 21 2.59 -0.38 2.70
C PHE A 21 1.89 -0.40 4.07
N ALA A 22 2.52 0.15 5.09
CA ALA A 22 1.98 0.26 6.44
C ALA A 22 0.87 1.31 6.57
N ARG A 23 0.51 2.01 5.49
CA ARG A 23 -0.53 3.04 5.48
C ARG A 23 -1.74 2.58 4.67
N PRO A 24 -2.90 2.35 5.30
CA PRO A 24 -4.12 1.86 4.64
C PRO A 24 -4.54 2.71 3.44
N GLU A 25 -4.33 4.03 3.53
CA GLU A 25 -4.75 5.01 2.52
C GLU A 25 -3.97 4.85 1.21
N HIS A 26 -2.68 4.51 1.30
CA HIS A 26 -1.86 4.28 0.11
C HIS A 26 -2.26 3.00 -0.64
N VAL A 27 -2.69 1.97 0.09
CA VAL A 27 -3.15 0.71 -0.50
C VAL A 27 -4.44 0.91 -1.30
N SER A 28 -5.32 1.80 -0.85
CA SER A 28 -6.57 2.18 -1.55
C SER A 28 -6.29 2.78 -2.94
N ASP A 29 -5.37 3.74 -3.03
CA ASP A 29 -5.16 4.54 -4.24
C ASP A 29 -4.50 3.75 -5.39
N GLN A 30 -3.67 2.75 -5.08
CA GLN A 30 -2.94 1.99 -6.11
C GLN A 30 -3.84 1.03 -6.89
N MET A 31 -4.92 0.60 -6.27
CA MET A 31 -5.64 -0.56 -6.70
C MET A 31 -6.86 -0.22 -7.58
N SER A 32 -7.19 1.07 -7.74
CA SER A 32 -8.47 1.59 -8.27
C SER A 32 -8.64 1.64 -9.81
N ASP A 33 -7.79 0.98 -10.60
CA ASP A 33 -7.87 1.11 -12.07
C ASP A 33 -8.81 0.13 -12.77
N LYS A 34 -9.34 0.55 -13.92
CA LYS A 34 -10.29 -0.21 -14.74
C LYS A 34 -9.66 -1.49 -15.29
N GLY A 35 -10.06 -2.64 -14.75
CA GLY A 35 -9.85 -3.96 -15.37
C GLY A 35 -9.54 -5.09 -14.38
N VAL A 36 -8.88 -4.76 -13.25
CA VAL A 36 -8.79 -5.59 -12.03
C VAL A 36 -8.70 -4.61 -10.87
N GLY A 37 -9.83 -3.97 -10.55
CA GLY A 37 -9.89 -2.95 -9.50
C GLY A 37 -9.90 -3.66 -8.17
N MET A 38 -8.80 -3.61 -7.42
CA MET A 38 -8.87 -3.85 -5.99
C MET A 38 -9.14 -2.50 -5.32
N THR A 39 -9.87 -2.42 -4.23
CA THR A 39 -10.04 -1.18 -3.48
C THR A 39 -9.99 -1.54 -2.04
N VAL A 40 -9.13 -0.87 -1.29
CA VAL A 40 -8.97 -1.08 0.14
C VAL A 40 -9.64 0.07 0.86
N ILE A 41 -10.68 -0.23 1.61
CA ILE A 41 -11.44 0.75 2.37
C ILE A 41 -11.11 0.54 3.85
N PRO A 42 -10.40 1.50 4.49
CA PRO A 42 -10.20 1.52 5.94
C PRO A 42 -11.51 1.38 6.71
N MET A 43 -11.55 0.55 7.76
CA MET A 43 -12.72 0.43 8.65
C MET A 43 -12.38 0.84 10.08
N ASP A 44 -11.42 0.16 10.72
CA ASP A 44 -10.91 0.49 12.05
C ASP A 44 -9.38 0.48 12.00
N ILE A 45 -8.78 1.67 11.92
CA ILE A 45 -7.33 1.85 11.78
C ILE A 45 -6.70 2.03 13.15
N LYS A 46 -5.70 1.20 13.46
CA LYS A 46 -4.85 1.34 14.65
C LYS A 46 -3.67 2.26 14.32
N GLU A 47 -2.45 1.87 14.66
CA GLU A 47 -1.24 2.54 14.20
C GLU A 47 -0.93 2.10 12.76
N GLY A 48 -1.55 2.77 11.78
CA GLY A 48 -1.47 2.38 10.37
C GLY A 48 -2.04 0.98 10.14
N MET A 49 -1.30 0.11 9.46
CA MET A 49 -1.64 -1.30 9.23
C MET A 49 -1.25 -2.22 10.41
N GLY A 50 -1.07 -1.68 11.63
CA GLY A 50 -0.76 -2.48 12.82
C GLY A 50 -1.77 -3.61 13.10
N VAL A 51 -1.39 -4.55 13.97
CA VAL A 51 -2.23 -5.71 14.33
C VAL A 51 -3.61 -5.26 14.83
N GLY A 52 -4.67 -5.90 14.33
CA GLY A 52 -6.06 -5.56 14.64
C GLY A 52 -6.64 -4.43 13.79
N THR A 53 -5.86 -3.80 12.89
CA THR A 53 -6.42 -2.91 11.87
C THR A 53 -7.34 -3.69 10.93
N THR A 54 -8.55 -3.18 10.70
CA THR A 54 -9.53 -3.79 9.81
C THR A 54 -9.81 -2.94 8.58
N PHE A 55 -10.01 -3.60 7.46
CA PHE A 55 -10.24 -2.96 6.17
C PHE A 55 -11.02 -3.87 5.23
N ARG A 56 -11.82 -3.28 4.35
CA ARG A 56 -12.58 -3.98 3.31
C ARG A 56 -11.81 -3.98 2.01
N ILE A 57 -11.66 -5.14 1.38
CA ILE A 57 -11.17 -5.26 0.01
C ILE A 57 -12.36 -5.49 -0.91
N ILE A 58 -12.44 -4.70 -1.97
CA ILE A 58 -13.37 -4.88 -3.08
C ILE A 58 -12.55 -5.23 -4.32
N GLY A 59 -12.72 -6.43 -4.87
CA GLY A 59 -12.02 -6.89 -6.07
C GLY A 59 -12.97 -7.10 -7.25
N ASP A 60 -12.68 -6.51 -8.40
CA ASP A 60 -13.36 -6.81 -9.67
C ASP A 60 -12.52 -7.80 -10.50
N PHE A 61 -13.06 -9.00 -10.69
CA PHE A 61 -12.41 -10.08 -11.45
C PHE A 61 -13.21 -10.37 -12.71
N GLY A 62 -12.99 -9.58 -13.77
CA GLY A 62 -13.64 -9.77 -15.06
C GLY A 62 -15.16 -9.59 -15.00
N GLY A 63 -15.64 -8.58 -14.25
CA GLY A 63 -17.05 -8.27 -14.07
C GLY A 63 -17.70 -8.96 -12.87
N LYS A 64 -16.99 -9.88 -12.20
CA LYS A 64 -17.43 -10.45 -10.93
C LYS A 64 -16.80 -9.68 -9.78
N ARG A 65 -17.60 -8.85 -9.12
CA ARG A 65 -17.22 -8.13 -7.92
C ARG A 65 -17.28 -9.04 -6.70
N LEU A 66 -16.19 -9.10 -5.94
CA LEU A 66 -16.09 -9.77 -4.64
C LEU A 66 -15.72 -8.75 -3.59
N GLU A 67 -16.29 -8.88 -2.39
CA GLU A 67 -16.01 -7.98 -1.27
C GLU A 67 -15.73 -8.83 -0.04
N TRP A 68 -14.70 -8.48 0.73
CA TRP A 68 -14.33 -9.17 1.95
C TRP A 68 -13.63 -8.24 2.92
N ASP A 69 -13.86 -8.47 4.21
CA ASP A 69 -13.28 -7.73 5.31
C ASP A 69 -12.09 -8.50 5.85
N CYS A 70 -11.01 -7.77 6.07
CA CYS A 70 -9.72 -8.28 6.52
C CYS A 70 -9.33 -7.67 7.86
N GLU A 71 -8.47 -8.38 8.57
CA GLU A 71 -7.77 -7.91 9.75
C GLU A 71 -6.28 -8.18 9.61
N THR A 72 -5.43 -7.18 9.93
CA THR A 72 -3.98 -7.39 10.05
C THR A 72 -3.69 -8.31 11.24
N THR A 73 -2.97 -9.40 11.00
CA THR A 73 -2.57 -10.38 12.01
C THR A 73 -1.09 -10.33 12.38
N GLU A 74 -0.23 -9.87 11.48
CA GLU A 74 1.22 -9.72 11.73
C GLU A 74 1.68 -8.37 11.19
N PHE A 75 2.51 -7.69 11.98
CA PHE A 75 3.14 -6.42 11.61
C PHE A 75 4.55 -6.38 12.21
N ILE A 76 5.52 -6.85 11.43
CA ILE A 76 6.94 -6.87 11.79
C ILE A 76 7.63 -5.80 10.97
N ARG A 77 8.12 -4.76 11.65
CA ARG A 77 8.68 -3.58 10.99
C ARG A 77 9.80 -3.98 10.03
N GLU A 78 9.74 -3.43 8.81
CA GLU A 78 10.71 -3.67 7.72
C GLU A 78 10.80 -5.12 7.21
N GLU A 79 9.93 -6.02 7.68
CA GLU A 79 9.99 -7.45 7.33
C GLU A 79 8.66 -8.01 6.79
N LEU A 80 7.54 -7.79 7.48
CA LEU A 80 6.30 -8.51 7.20
C LEU A 80 5.04 -7.72 7.59
N ILE A 81 4.04 -7.74 6.70
CA ILE A 81 2.65 -7.38 7.01
C ILE A 81 1.75 -8.49 6.51
N THR A 82 1.02 -9.14 7.42
CA THR A 82 0.04 -10.20 7.10
C THR A 82 -1.36 -9.73 7.47
N ALA A 83 -2.34 -10.00 6.62
CA ALA A 83 -3.75 -9.84 6.93
C ALA A 83 -4.58 -11.03 6.45
N LYS A 84 -5.65 -11.36 7.17
CA LYS A 84 -6.56 -12.46 6.82
C LYS A 84 -7.99 -11.96 6.70
N GLN A 85 -8.80 -12.65 5.91
CA GLN A 85 -10.24 -12.42 5.89
C GLN A 85 -10.86 -12.79 7.24
N ILE A 86 -11.72 -11.90 7.75
CA ILE A 86 -12.59 -12.13 8.90
C ILE A 86 -14.05 -12.34 8.48
N GLU A 87 -14.49 -11.68 7.41
CA GLU A 87 -15.82 -11.83 6.82
C GLU A 87 -15.73 -11.75 5.30
N GLY A 88 -16.40 -12.63 4.56
CA GLY A 88 -16.38 -12.60 3.11
C GLY A 88 -16.63 -13.94 2.44
N PRO A 89 -16.59 -13.98 1.10
CA PRO A 89 -16.90 -15.17 0.33
C PRO A 89 -15.83 -16.25 0.43
N PHE A 90 -14.58 -15.95 0.77
CA PHE A 90 -13.54 -16.98 0.79
C PHE A 90 -13.72 -17.91 2.00
N LYS A 91 -13.44 -19.21 1.85
CA LYS A 91 -13.31 -20.12 2.99
C LYS A 91 -12.06 -19.81 3.81
N ARG A 92 -11.00 -19.41 3.12
CA ARG A 92 -9.75 -18.88 3.67
C ARG A 92 -9.22 -17.85 2.70
N TRP A 93 -8.73 -16.74 3.22
CA TRP A 93 -7.99 -15.77 2.43
C TRP A 93 -6.99 -15.08 3.35
N GLU A 94 -5.73 -15.03 2.92
CA GLU A 94 -4.62 -14.43 3.64
C GLU A 94 -3.68 -13.78 2.65
N ILE A 95 -3.25 -12.55 2.94
CA ILE A 95 -2.22 -11.84 2.18
C ILE A 95 -1.01 -11.61 3.07
N ARG A 96 0.17 -11.84 2.51
CA ARG A 96 1.47 -11.57 3.13
C ARG A 96 2.25 -10.64 2.23
N ASN A 97 2.74 -9.54 2.80
CA ASN A 97 3.68 -8.64 2.15
C ASN A 97 5.01 -8.76 2.89
N GLU A 98 6.01 -9.33 2.23
CA GLU A 98 7.35 -9.52 2.76
C GLU A 98 8.29 -8.49 2.16
N PHE A 99 9.15 -7.93 3.00
CA PHE A 99 10.10 -6.88 2.65
C PHE A 99 11.51 -7.38 2.94
N LYS A 100 12.40 -7.26 1.95
CA LYS A 100 13.79 -7.67 2.08
C LYS A 100 14.71 -6.59 1.55
N ALA A 101 15.55 -6.03 2.42
CA ALA A 101 16.65 -5.17 2.00
C ALA A 101 17.66 -5.98 1.17
N LEU A 102 17.93 -5.50 -0.04
CA LEU A 102 18.97 -6.03 -0.95
C LEU A 102 20.20 -5.11 -1.03
N GLY A 103 20.12 -3.93 -0.41
CA GLY A 103 21.16 -2.91 -0.30
C GLY A 103 20.59 -1.66 0.36
N GLU A 104 21.40 -0.61 0.49
CA GLU A 104 20.99 0.65 1.15
C GLU A 104 19.75 1.29 0.50
N ASN A 105 19.66 1.27 -0.82
CA ASN A 105 18.57 1.87 -1.61
C ASN A 105 17.89 0.84 -2.52
N LEU A 106 17.79 -0.42 -2.09
CA LEU A 106 17.17 -1.47 -2.88
C LEU A 106 16.40 -2.43 -1.98
N THR A 107 15.10 -2.55 -2.23
CA THR A 107 14.21 -3.42 -1.46
C THR A 107 13.46 -4.35 -2.38
N ARG A 108 13.43 -5.64 -2.06
CA ARG A 108 12.52 -6.61 -2.66
C ARG A 108 11.23 -6.66 -1.85
N VAL A 109 10.11 -6.45 -2.54
CA VAL A 109 8.78 -6.68 -1.99
C VAL A 109 8.24 -7.95 -2.63
N THR A 110 7.75 -8.88 -1.80
CA THR A 110 7.03 -10.08 -2.24
C THR A 110 5.62 -10.01 -1.68
N MET A 111 4.62 -9.99 -2.57
CA MET A 111 3.22 -10.14 -2.21
C MET A 111 2.79 -11.58 -2.46
N THR A 112 2.23 -12.24 -1.47
CA THR A 112 1.68 -13.60 -1.57
C THR A 112 0.25 -13.62 -1.06
N VAL A 113 -0.66 -14.20 -1.83
CA VAL A 113 -2.05 -14.43 -1.42
C VAL A 113 -2.33 -15.92 -1.41
N ASP A 114 -2.73 -16.44 -0.26
CA ASP A 114 -3.25 -17.80 -0.09
C ASP A 114 -4.78 -17.72 0.08
N TYR A 115 -5.51 -18.42 -0.78
CA TYR A 115 -6.96 -18.41 -0.73
C TYR A 115 -7.62 -19.75 -1.06
N GLU A 116 -8.85 -19.89 -0.56
CA GLU A 116 -9.77 -20.99 -0.86
C GLU A 116 -11.18 -20.43 -1.14
N MET A 117 -11.75 -20.82 -2.28
CA MET A 117 -13.06 -20.34 -2.74
C MET A 117 -14.24 -20.95 -1.93
N PRO A 118 -15.36 -20.21 -1.79
CA PRO A 118 -16.53 -20.60 -0.96
C PRO A 118 -17.11 -21.95 -1.35
N PHE A 119 -17.31 -22.16 -2.64
CA PHE A 119 -17.80 -23.42 -3.17
C PHE A 119 -16.59 -24.17 -3.72
N GLY A 120 -16.43 -25.43 -3.30
CA GLY A 120 -15.46 -26.35 -3.92
C GLY A 120 -15.61 -26.33 -5.45
N PRO A 121 -14.57 -26.72 -6.21
CA PRO A 121 -14.26 -26.18 -7.54
C PRO A 121 -15.47 -25.63 -8.30
N LEU A 122 -15.81 -24.35 -8.08
CA LEU A 122 -16.82 -23.67 -8.87
C LEU A 122 -16.44 -23.78 -10.33
N GLY A 123 -17.24 -24.54 -11.08
CA GLY A 123 -17.30 -24.53 -12.54
C GLY A 123 -15.96 -24.70 -13.25
N THR A 124 -15.51 -25.94 -13.42
CA THR A 124 -14.33 -26.29 -14.26
C THR A 124 -12.97 -25.74 -13.79
N ILE A 125 -11.90 -26.47 -14.11
CA ILE A 125 -10.51 -26.04 -13.84
C ILE A 125 -10.21 -24.66 -14.48
N MET A 126 -10.93 -24.31 -15.55
CA MET A 126 -10.76 -23.08 -16.32
C MET A 126 -11.11 -21.82 -15.52
N ASP A 127 -12.12 -21.87 -14.64
CA ASP A 127 -12.53 -20.69 -13.86
C ASP A 127 -11.55 -20.40 -12.72
N LYS A 128 -10.95 -21.43 -12.11
CA LYS A 128 -9.87 -21.27 -11.14
C LYS A 128 -8.62 -20.65 -11.76
N ALA A 129 -8.20 -21.15 -12.92
CA ALA A 129 -7.02 -20.64 -13.61
C ALA A 129 -7.20 -19.19 -14.07
N LYS A 130 -8.39 -18.84 -14.58
CA LYS A 130 -8.72 -17.44 -14.93
C LYS A 130 -8.69 -16.53 -13.71
N PHE A 131 -9.27 -16.96 -12.59
CA PHE A 131 -9.25 -16.19 -11.34
C PHE A 131 -7.82 -15.98 -10.83
N ALA A 132 -7.00 -17.04 -10.75
CA ALA A 132 -5.61 -16.96 -10.33
C ALA A 132 -4.81 -15.99 -11.23
N LYS A 133 -4.95 -16.10 -12.55
CA LYS A 133 -4.30 -15.20 -13.51
C LYS A 133 -4.76 -13.75 -13.35
N SER A 134 -6.04 -13.51 -13.06
CA SER A 134 -6.57 -12.17 -12.79
C SER A 134 -5.99 -11.59 -11.50
N ALA A 135 -5.91 -12.39 -10.44
CA ALA A 135 -5.30 -12.00 -9.17
C ALA A 135 -3.80 -11.68 -9.34
N GLU A 136 -3.05 -12.55 -10.01
CA GLU A 136 -1.63 -12.32 -10.33
C GLU A 136 -1.42 -11.02 -11.11
N LYS A 137 -2.26 -10.75 -12.12
CA LYS A 137 -2.19 -9.51 -12.89
C LYS A 137 -2.51 -8.28 -12.04
N GLY A 138 -3.50 -8.37 -11.15
CA GLY A 138 -3.83 -7.32 -10.19
C GLY A 138 -2.65 -7.00 -9.27
N MET A 139 -2.08 -8.04 -8.65
CA MET A 139 -0.91 -7.92 -7.77
C MET A 139 0.30 -7.31 -8.49
N GLU A 140 0.58 -7.77 -9.71
CA GLU A 140 1.67 -7.26 -10.52
C GLU A 140 1.47 -5.78 -10.87
N THR A 141 0.25 -5.41 -11.28
CA THR A 141 -0.10 -4.01 -11.58
C THR A 141 0.08 -3.12 -10.34
N ALA A 142 -0.38 -3.58 -9.17
CA ALA A 142 -0.23 -2.85 -7.92
C ALA A 142 1.24 -2.61 -7.56
N LEU A 143 2.07 -3.66 -7.62
CA LEU A 143 3.50 -3.57 -7.35
C LEU A 143 4.21 -2.61 -8.31
N PHE A 144 3.86 -2.63 -9.61
CA PHE A 144 4.41 -1.69 -10.58
C PHE A 144 4.04 -0.23 -10.28
N LYS A 145 2.80 0.03 -9.88
CA LYS A 145 2.36 1.37 -9.51
C LYS A 145 3.08 1.88 -8.25
N VAL A 146 3.16 1.04 -7.21
CA VAL A 146 3.92 1.36 -5.99
C VAL A 146 5.37 1.69 -6.31
N ARG A 147 6.04 0.85 -7.11
CA ARG A 147 7.42 1.13 -7.55
C ARG A 147 7.52 2.46 -8.28
N GLY A 148 6.62 2.73 -9.22
CA GLY A 148 6.58 3.99 -9.95
C GLY A 148 6.47 5.21 -9.02
N LEU A 149 5.59 5.15 -8.03
CA LEU A 149 5.44 6.23 -7.05
C LEU A 149 6.67 6.42 -6.18
N LEU A 150 7.21 5.32 -5.63
CA LEU A 150 8.34 5.37 -4.70
C LEU A 150 9.65 5.75 -5.40
N GLU A 151 9.84 5.37 -6.66
CA GLU A 151 11.01 5.77 -7.47
C GLU A 151 10.87 7.16 -8.09
N GLY A 152 9.83 7.94 -7.73
CA GLY A 152 9.70 9.34 -8.11
C GLY A 152 9.00 9.60 -9.44
N ASN A 153 8.33 8.61 -10.03
CA ASN A 153 7.56 8.77 -11.26
C ASN A 153 6.11 9.27 -11.02
N GLY A 154 5.80 9.78 -9.82
CA GLY A 154 4.47 10.30 -9.48
C GLY A 154 4.45 11.09 -8.16
N SER A 155 3.25 11.48 -7.71
CA SER A 155 3.03 12.20 -6.45
C SER A 155 2.41 11.26 -5.41
N ILE A 156 2.93 11.29 -4.18
CA ILE A 156 2.37 10.53 -3.05
C ILE A 156 1.38 11.45 -2.32
N PRO A 157 0.11 11.05 -2.16
CA PRO A 157 -0.85 11.81 -1.36
C PRO A 157 -0.39 11.84 0.10
N VAL A 158 -0.43 13.02 0.72
CA VAL A 158 -0.07 13.21 2.13
C VAL A 158 -1.30 13.63 2.91
N TYR A 159 -1.67 12.82 3.90
CA TYR A 159 -2.73 13.12 4.84
C TYR A 159 -2.15 13.91 6.01
N ILE A 160 -2.56 15.16 6.16
CA ILE A 160 -2.18 16.05 7.26
C ILE A 160 -3.43 16.66 7.90
N THR A 161 -3.32 17.10 9.14
CA THR A 161 -4.43 17.79 9.82
C THR A 161 -4.77 19.10 9.10
N LEU A 162 -6.02 19.55 9.23
CA LEU A 162 -6.45 20.83 8.65
C LEU A 162 -5.60 22.01 9.17
N ASP A 163 -5.22 21.99 10.44
CA ASP A 163 -4.33 22.99 11.03
C ASP A 163 -2.94 23.00 10.36
N ALA A 164 -2.32 21.83 10.20
CA ALA A 164 -1.05 21.70 9.50
C ALA A 164 -1.15 22.18 8.04
N TYR A 165 -2.25 21.83 7.35
CA TYR A 165 -2.52 22.28 5.99
C TYR A 165 -2.66 23.81 5.91
N GLN A 166 -3.39 24.44 6.83
CA GLN A 166 -3.55 25.89 6.87
C GLN A 166 -2.22 26.62 7.12
N LYS A 167 -1.40 26.11 8.05
CA LYS A 167 -0.05 26.64 8.31
C LYS A 167 0.82 26.55 7.05
N LEU A 168 0.76 25.43 6.35
CA LEU A 168 1.47 25.23 5.10
C LEU A 168 1.02 26.22 4.01
N LEU A 169 -0.29 26.45 3.85
CA LEU A 169 -0.82 27.44 2.90
C LEU A 169 -0.39 28.88 3.25
N ALA A 170 -0.26 29.20 4.54
CA ALA A 170 0.24 30.50 4.97
C ALA A 170 1.73 30.70 4.58
N GLU A 171 2.57 29.68 4.75
CA GLU A 171 3.98 29.73 4.29
C GLU A 171 4.08 29.80 2.77
N LYS A 172 3.25 29.04 2.05
CA LYS A 172 3.14 29.13 0.59
C LYS A 172 2.89 30.55 0.11
N LYS A 173 1.96 31.27 0.75
CA LYS A 173 1.65 32.67 0.41
C LYS A 173 2.84 33.61 0.63
N LYS A 174 3.65 33.37 1.66
CA LYS A 174 4.90 34.14 1.91
C LYS A 174 5.96 33.89 0.85
N MET A 175 5.94 32.70 0.22
CA MET A 175 6.88 32.27 -0.81
C MET A 175 6.33 32.48 -2.24
N ASN A 176 5.53 33.52 -2.47
CA ASN A 176 4.95 33.84 -3.78
C ASN A 176 4.17 32.67 -4.42
N ASP A 177 3.44 31.92 -3.58
CA ASP A 177 2.52 30.89 -4.04
C ASP A 177 3.15 29.71 -4.80
N VAL A 178 4.44 29.44 -4.58
CA VAL A 178 5.15 28.26 -5.11
C VAL A 178 4.48 26.93 -4.73
N PRO A 179 4.76 25.82 -5.45
CA PRO A 179 4.20 24.51 -5.12
C PRO A 179 4.46 24.11 -3.66
N VAL A 180 3.51 23.37 -3.07
CA VAL A 180 3.61 22.86 -1.69
C VAL A 180 4.91 22.09 -1.45
N SER A 181 5.35 21.28 -2.41
CA SER A 181 6.62 20.56 -2.34
C SER A 181 7.81 21.50 -2.15
N THR A 182 7.86 22.59 -2.91
CA THR A 182 8.91 23.62 -2.79
C THR A 182 8.91 24.28 -1.42
N VAL A 183 7.73 24.62 -0.88
CA VAL A 183 7.59 25.19 0.47
C VAL A 183 8.12 24.22 1.53
N LEU A 184 7.73 22.95 1.47
CA LEU A 184 8.17 21.91 2.40
C LEU A 184 9.69 21.74 2.37
N THR A 185 10.28 21.63 1.18
CA THR A 185 11.74 21.50 1.04
C THR A 185 12.47 22.69 1.68
N ALA A 186 12.03 23.92 1.39
CA ALA A 186 12.64 25.11 1.96
C ALA A 186 12.51 25.18 3.50
N ILE A 187 11.39 24.74 4.07
CA ILE A 187 11.20 24.67 5.52
C ILE A 187 12.16 23.66 6.15
N LEU A 188 12.30 22.47 5.55
CA LEU A 188 13.18 21.42 6.04
C LEU A 188 14.66 21.82 5.97
N GLU A 189 15.09 22.43 4.87
CA GLU A 189 16.45 22.96 4.72
C GLU A 189 16.76 24.00 5.80
N LYS A 190 15.85 24.96 6.03
CA LYS A 190 16.00 25.96 7.07
C LYS A 190 16.03 25.37 8.47
N TYR A 191 15.23 24.33 8.75
CA TYR A 191 15.24 23.63 10.03
C TYR A 191 16.61 22.98 10.28
N ASN A 192 17.14 22.25 9.29
CA ASN A 192 18.44 21.60 9.37
C ASN A 192 19.58 22.60 9.60
N GLU A 193 19.55 23.76 8.94
CA GLU A 193 20.50 24.83 9.17
C GLU A 193 20.46 25.38 10.61
N VAL A 194 19.27 25.47 11.20
CA VAL A 194 19.10 25.96 12.57
C VAL A 194 19.60 24.91 13.57
N GLU A 195 19.26 23.64 13.40
CA GLU A 195 19.77 22.57 14.29
C GLU A 195 21.29 22.44 14.23
N ALA A 196 21.90 22.54 13.04
CA ALA A 196 23.35 22.49 12.89
C ALA A 196 24.06 23.67 13.58
N LYS A 197 23.40 24.82 13.72
CA LYS A 197 23.92 25.99 14.45
C LYS A 197 23.76 25.88 15.97
N ILE A 198 22.78 25.11 16.44
CA ILE A 198 22.54 24.89 17.87
C ILE A 198 23.44 23.77 18.41
N SER A 199 23.84 22.83 17.54
CA SER A 199 24.68 21.68 17.89
C SER A 199 26.20 21.94 17.83
N ASN A 200 26.61 23.14 17.41
CA ASN A 200 28.00 23.63 17.38
C ASN A 200 28.20 24.73 18.42
#